data_AF-Q22YJ5-F1
#
_entry.id   AF-Q22YJ5-F1
#
_cell.length_a   1.000
_cell.length_b   1.000
_cell.length_c   1.000
_cell.angle_alpha   90.00
_cell.angle_beta   90.00
_cell.angle_gamma   90.00
#
_symmetry.space_group_name_H-M   'P 1'
#
loop_
_entity.id
_entity.type
_entity.pdbx_description
1 polymer ?
#
loop_
_entity_poly.entity_id
_entity_poly.type
_entity_poly.pdbx_seq_one_letter_code
_entity_poly.pdbx_strand_id
1 'polypeptide(L)'
;MQNKTIIICLIISQLLVSVFSSAGGQANCTGVAAGTDCASVCGVPTVAGTGTTACSWVSSSTLTTCTVTDCTCLTTGTVTGITNLNDQFCTSCKGSTSNTYANGAGTACVAASASCNSTIRGTTAWTVGDCTVCTPTTPALVGSTCKACNTISSAWTDANCAACASTSTPKGNTNFANSAGTACVNASATCASGSRGTTAANAWTAADCLACTPATPAVQFGASPATTSSCVACNTINSGWTDANCNSCAMAASPQTKNIVAKADGSACVAAVFSCTQSARGSNKWTNADCAACNGTAANANQYASADGSTCQATQASSTFSGQIFVSILLVLSALLI
;
A
#
# COMPACT_ATOMS: atom_id res chain seq x y z
N MET A 1 9.67 15.35 -2.80
CA MET A 1 10.63 14.73 -3.75
C MET A 1 11.43 13.56 -3.16
N GLN A 2 11.14 13.11 -1.93
CA GLN A 2 11.92 12.05 -1.24
C GLN A 2 11.45 10.61 -1.54
N ASN A 3 10.18 10.40 -1.88
CA ASN A 3 9.62 9.05 -2.10
C ASN A 3 10.07 8.39 -3.41
N LYS A 4 10.38 9.17 -4.46
CA LYS A 4 10.85 8.59 -5.73
C LYS A 4 12.27 8.03 -5.61
N THR A 5 13.12 8.65 -4.79
CA THR A 5 14.50 8.19 -4.56
C THR A 5 14.55 6.88 -3.76
N ILE A 6 13.64 6.69 -2.79
CA ILE A 6 13.59 5.46 -1.98
C ILE A 6 13.08 4.26 -2.79
N ILE A 7 12.06 4.46 -3.64
CA ILE A 7 11.56 3.40 -4.54
C ILE A 7 12.60 3.05 -5.60
N ILE A 8 13.32 4.04 -6.14
CA ILE A 8 14.43 3.81 -7.08
C ILE A 8 15.58 3.06 -6.39
N CYS A 9 15.95 3.38 -5.15
CA CYS A 9 16.98 2.63 -4.42
C CYS A 9 16.55 1.19 -4.10
N LEU A 10 15.28 0.93 -3.74
CA LEU A 10 14.77 -0.43 -3.48
C LEU A 10 14.70 -1.28 -4.75
N ILE A 11 14.28 -0.69 -5.87
CA ILE A 11 14.23 -1.39 -7.16
C ILE A 11 15.66 -1.63 -7.69
N ILE A 12 16.59 -0.68 -7.57
CA ILE A 12 17.99 -0.88 -7.94
C ILE A 12 18.67 -1.93 -7.05
N SER A 13 18.32 -2.00 -5.75
CA SER A 13 18.79 -3.07 -4.85
C SER A 13 18.21 -4.45 -5.21
N GLN A 14 17.02 -4.52 -5.83
CA GLN A 14 16.44 -5.76 -6.36
C GLN A 14 16.91 -6.09 -7.79
N LEU A 15 17.38 -5.08 -8.54
CA LEU A 15 17.90 -5.20 -9.91
C LEU A 15 19.43 -5.37 -9.98
N LEU A 16 20.11 -5.41 -8.83
CA LEU A 16 21.43 -6.02 -8.70
C LEU A 16 21.25 -7.53 -8.89
N VAL A 17 21.01 -7.94 -10.13
CA VAL A 17 21.30 -9.28 -10.60
C VAL A 17 22.67 -9.62 -10.05
N SER A 18 22.73 -10.64 -9.21
CA SER A 18 23.91 -11.05 -8.49
C SER A 18 25.08 -11.19 -9.45
N VAL A 19 25.92 -10.16 -9.59
CA VAL A 19 27.17 -10.26 -10.35
C VAL A 19 28.03 -11.24 -9.58
N PHE A 20 28.03 -12.50 -10.01
CA PHE A 20 28.93 -13.52 -9.51
C PHE A 20 30.30 -13.27 -10.13
N SER A 21 31.35 -13.35 -9.33
CA SER A 21 32.70 -13.31 -9.86
C SER A 21 32.96 -14.56 -10.71
N SER A 22 33.84 -14.49 -11.71
CA SER A 22 34.22 -15.67 -12.49
C SER A 22 34.97 -16.72 -11.67
N ALA A 23 35.56 -16.33 -10.54
CA ALA A 23 36.19 -17.23 -9.56
C ALA A 23 35.72 -16.88 -8.15
N GLY A 24 35.57 -17.88 -7.28
CA GLY A 24 35.20 -17.68 -5.89
C GLY A 24 36.36 -17.17 -5.01
N GLY A 25 36.03 -16.39 -4.00
CA GLY A 25 36.90 -16.06 -2.86
C GLY A 25 36.95 -17.19 -1.84
N GLN A 26 37.83 -17.05 -0.83
CA GLN A 26 37.98 -18.04 0.24
C GLN A 26 36.74 -18.07 1.13
N ALA A 27 36.15 -19.25 1.29
CA ALA A 27 35.10 -19.53 2.26
C ALA A 27 35.62 -20.50 3.33
N ASN A 28 35.24 -20.26 4.59
CA ASN A 28 35.58 -21.15 5.69
C ASN A 28 34.70 -22.40 5.63
N CYS A 29 35.30 -23.53 5.30
CA CYS A 29 34.67 -24.83 5.38
C CYS A 29 35.44 -25.65 6.42
N THR A 30 34.85 -25.88 7.59
CA THR A 30 35.52 -26.62 8.66
C THR A 30 35.47 -28.11 8.39
N GLY A 31 36.58 -28.69 7.91
CA GLY A 31 36.81 -30.14 7.89
C GLY A 31 37.48 -30.63 9.17
N VAL A 32 37.17 -31.85 9.63
CA VAL A 32 37.71 -32.42 10.88
C VAL A 32 39.00 -33.24 10.69
N ALA A 33 39.43 -33.53 9.45
CA ALA A 33 40.61 -34.36 9.17
C ALA A 33 41.39 -33.87 7.94
N ALA A 34 42.72 -33.93 7.99
CA ALA A 34 43.61 -33.67 6.84
C ALA A 34 43.29 -34.62 5.66
N GLY A 35 43.22 -34.09 4.43
CA GLY A 35 42.85 -34.83 3.21
C GLY A 35 41.36 -34.90 2.85
N THR A 36 40.46 -34.25 3.59
CA THR A 36 39.02 -34.19 3.26
C THR A 36 38.74 -33.28 2.06
N ASP A 37 37.93 -33.71 1.09
CA ASP A 37 37.63 -32.92 -0.12
C ASP A 37 36.67 -31.74 0.15
N CYS A 38 36.94 -30.57 -0.46
CA CYS A 38 36.14 -29.35 -0.30
C CYS A 38 34.66 -29.56 -0.68
N ALA A 39 34.38 -30.36 -1.72
CA ALA A 39 32.99 -30.63 -2.10
C ALA A 39 32.23 -31.40 -1.02
N SER A 40 32.91 -32.24 -0.23
CA SER A 40 32.30 -33.00 0.86
C SER A 40 32.04 -32.16 2.12
N VAL A 41 32.91 -31.18 2.43
CA VAL A 41 32.77 -30.35 3.64
C VAL A 41 31.92 -29.10 3.43
N CYS A 42 32.03 -28.44 2.27
CA CYS A 42 31.25 -27.25 1.96
C CYS A 42 29.90 -27.60 1.32
N GLY A 43 29.74 -28.81 0.78
CA GLY A 43 28.60 -29.17 -0.07
C GLY A 43 28.65 -28.47 -1.45
N VAL A 44 27.99 -29.06 -2.43
CA VAL A 44 27.88 -28.52 -3.79
C VAL A 44 26.40 -28.36 -4.13
N PRO A 45 25.96 -27.17 -4.56
CA PRO A 45 24.58 -26.97 -4.99
C PRO A 45 24.30 -27.79 -6.25
N THR A 46 23.05 -28.23 -6.37
CA THR A 46 22.57 -28.88 -7.59
C THR A 46 21.92 -27.80 -8.47
N VAL A 47 22.38 -27.69 -9.70
CA VAL A 47 21.80 -26.78 -10.72
C VAL A 47 21.11 -27.64 -11.77
N ALA A 48 19.80 -27.45 -11.93
CA ALA A 48 18.98 -28.13 -12.93
C ALA A 48 18.70 -27.19 -14.10
N GLY A 49 18.75 -27.72 -15.32
CA GLY A 49 18.48 -26.95 -16.52
C GLY A 49 19.10 -27.54 -17.78
N THR A 50 18.97 -26.82 -18.90
CA THR A 50 19.61 -27.18 -20.16
C THR A 50 20.87 -26.35 -20.38
N GLY A 51 21.99 -27.00 -20.73
CA GLY A 51 23.27 -26.33 -20.92
C GLY A 51 23.89 -25.79 -19.62
N THR A 52 23.46 -26.30 -18.47
CA THR A 52 24.00 -25.95 -17.15
C THR A 52 25.29 -26.72 -16.87
N THR A 53 26.24 -26.09 -16.19
CA THR A 53 27.49 -26.72 -15.74
C THR A 53 27.43 -27.02 -14.25
N ALA A 54 27.97 -28.16 -13.83
CA ALA A 54 28.07 -28.48 -12.41
C ALA A 54 29.01 -27.50 -11.69
N CYS A 55 28.60 -27.04 -10.51
CA CYS A 55 29.45 -26.24 -9.64
C CYS A 55 30.56 -27.12 -9.02
N SER A 56 31.73 -26.53 -8.75
CA SER A 56 32.86 -27.25 -8.14
C SER A 56 33.67 -26.36 -7.20
N TRP A 57 34.37 -27.00 -6.28
CA TRP A 57 35.34 -26.37 -5.39
C TRP A 57 36.77 -26.69 -5.82
N VAL A 58 37.71 -25.77 -5.58
CA VAL A 58 39.14 -26.02 -5.70
C VAL A 58 39.63 -26.74 -4.45
N SER A 59 40.40 -27.82 -4.62
CA SER A 59 41.03 -28.56 -3.54
C SER A 59 42.07 -27.70 -2.80
N SER A 60 42.01 -27.65 -1.47
CA SER A 60 42.97 -26.93 -0.62
C SER A 60 43.78 -27.89 0.27
N SER A 61 45.08 -27.64 0.43
CA SER A 61 45.97 -28.43 1.31
C SER A 61 45.80 -28.09 2.80
N THR A 62 45.26 -26.91 3.11
CA THR A 62 44.90 -26.48 4.46
C THR A 62 43.39 -26.34 4.50
N LEU A 63 42.70 -27.37 4.98
CA LEU A 63 41.24 -27.56 4.96
C LEU A 63 40.44 -26.59 5.84
N THR A 64 40.99 -25.42 6.11
CA THR A 64 40.33 -24.32 6.80
C THR A 64 39.58 -23.43 5.81
N THR A 65 39.99 -23.39 4.55
CA THR A 65 39.36 -22.58 3.50
C THR A 65 39.24 -23.32 2.16
N CYS A 66 38.14 -23.09 1.45
CA CYS A 66 37.87 -23.60 0.09
C CYS A 66 37.42 -22.45 -0.82
N THR A 67 37.66 -22.56 -2.13
CA THR A 67 37.24 -21.56 -3.13
C THR A 67 36.41 -22.22 -4.22
N VAL A 68 35.30 -21.60 -4.64
CA VAL A 68 34.52 -22.08 -5.79
C VAL A 68 35.30 -21.82 -7.07
N THR A 69 35.35 -22.82 -7.95
CA THR A 69 36.10 -22.74 -9.22
C THR A 69 35.54 -21.68 -10.14
N ASP A 70 34.23 -21.72 -10.36
CA ASP A 70 33.51 -20.78 -11.22
C ASP A 70 32.09 -20.55 -10.70
N CYS A 71 31.81 -19.33 -10.27
CA CYS A 71 30.52 -18.99 -9.69
C CYS A 71 29.45 -18.69 -10.73
N THR A 72 29.81 -18.62 -12.01
CA THR A 72 28.85 -18.58 -13.11
C THR A 72 28.12 -19.91 -13.30
N CYS A 73 28.53 -20.99 -12.60
CA CYS A 73 27.79 -22.26 -12.60
C CYS A 73 26.33 -22.11 -12.13
N LEU A 74 26.01 -21.08 -11.34
CA LEU A 74 24.64 -20.79 -10.87
C LEU A 74 23.77 -20.10 -11.92
N THR A 75 24.35 -19.58 -13.00
CA THR A 75 23.65 -18.78 -14.01
C THR A 75 23.90 -19.25 -15.44
N THR A 76 24.83 -20.16 -15.67
CA THR A 76 25.17 -20.70 -17.00
C THR A 76 24.04 -21.59 -17.53
N GLY A 77 23.66 -21.37 -18.79
CA GLY A 77 22.59 -22.11 -19.45
C GLY A 77 21.20 -21.62 -19.06
N THR A 78 20.18 -22.46 -19.27
CA THR A 78 18.81 -22.19 -18.85
C THR A 78 18.54 -22.90 -17.53
N VAL A 79 18.78 -22.20 -16.42
CA VAL A 79 18.57 -22.72 -15.07
C VAL A 79 17.07 -22.77 -14.75
N THR A 80 16.57 -23.96 -14.45
CA THR A 80 15.18 -24.20 -14.04
C THR A 80 15.05 -24.48 -12.54
N GLY A 81 16.16 -24.71 -11.85
CA GLY A 81 16.17 -24.90 -10.39
C GLY A 81 17.57 -24.96 -9.80
N ILE A 82 17.70 -24.47 -8.58
CA ILE A 82 18.91 -24.59 -7.76
C ILE A 82 18.47 -25.16 -6.41
N THR A 83 19.16 -26.18 -5.92
CA THR A 83 18.91 -26.75 -4.58
C THR A 83 20.21 -26.97 -3.83
N ASN A 84 20.13 -27.12 -2.51
CA ASN A 84 21.28 -27.38 -1.63
C ASN A 84 22.35 -26.27 -1.63
N LEU A 85 21.96 -25.05 -2.01
CA LEU A 85 22.82 -23.88 -1.85
C LEU A 85 23.03 -23.57 -0.37
N ASN A 86 24.25 -23.21 0.01
CA ASN A 86 24.64 -22.93 1.38
C ASN A 86 25.48 -21.65 1.50
N ASP A 87 25.67 -21.19 2.73
CA ASP A 87 26.34 -19.93 3.04
C ASP A 87 27.80 -19.92 2.58
N GLN A 88 28.50 -21.04 2.69
CA GLN A 88 29.88 -21.18 2.24
C GLN A 88 29.99 -20.93 0.75
N PHE A 89 29.11 -21.54 -0.05
CA PHE A 89 29.06 -21.34 -1.49
C PHE A 89 28.74 -19.89 -1.85
N CYS A 90 27.74 -19.28 -1.19
CA CYS A 90 27.36 -17.89 -1.42
C CYS A 90 28.47 -16.90 -1.04
N THR A 91 29.15 -17.15 0.08
CA THR A 91 30.28 -16.33 0.56
C THR A 91 31.46 -16.43 -0.40
N SER A 92 31.77 -17.63 -0.88
CA SER A 92 32.82 -17.82 -1.87
C SER A 92 32.50 -17.03 -3.15
N CYS A 93 31.28 -17.13 -3.65
CA CYS A 93 30.93 -16.54 -4.95
C CYS A 93 30.69 -15.03 -5.02
N LYS A 94 30.70 -14.35 -3.87
CA LYS A 94 30.58 -12.90 -3.78
C LYS A 94 31.79 -12.22 -3.13
N GLY A 95 32.74 -13.01 -2.62
CA GLY A 95 33.88 -12.52 -1.85
C GLY A 95 33.50 -12.15 -0.42
N SER A 96 34.49 -12.17 0.47
CA SER A 96 34.35 -11.93 1.92
C SER A 96 33.94 -10.51 2.32
N THR A 97 33.73 -9.60 1.37
CA THR A 97 33.29 -8.21 1.61
C THR A 97 31.79 -8.00 1.50
N SER A 98 31.00 -9.04 1.18
CA SER A 98 29.55 -8.94 1.08
C SER A 98 28.87 -10.01 1.92
N ASN A 99 28.03 -9.58 2.87
CA ASN A 99 27.19 -10.43 3.71
C ASN A 99 26.14 -11.16 2.87
N THR A 100 26.55 -12.24 2.20
CA THR A 100 25.72 -13.03 1.28
C THR A 100 25.58 -14.45 1.80
N TYR A 101 24.34 -14.88 1.98
CA TYR A 101 23.99 -16.16 2.59
C TYR A 101 23.02 -16.90 1.68
N ALA A 102 22.93 -18.22 1.80
CA ALA A 102 21.87 -18.96 1.11
C ALA A 102 20.52 -18.62 1.77
N ASN A 103 19.46 -18.43 0.98
CA ASN A 103 18.12 -18.28 1.52
C ASN A 103 17.66 -19.58 2.22
N GLY A 104 16.59 -19.51 3.00
CA GLY A 104 16.07 -20.66 3.76
C GLY A 104 15.60 -21.83 2.89
N ALA A 105 15.37 -21.60 1.59
CA ALA A 105 15.03 -22.64 0.63
C ALA A 105 16.26 -23.31 -0.03
N GLY A 106 17.47 -22.77 0.17
CA GLY A 106 18.69 -23.27 -0.49
C GLY A 106 18.68 -23.10 -2.01
N THR A 107 18.02 -22.06 -2.51
CA THR A 107 17.77 -21.81 -3.95
C THR A 107 18.46 -20.55 -4.47
N ALA A 108 18.81 -19.59 -3.61
CA ALA A 108 19.43 -18.33 -4.01
C ALA A 108 20.37 -17.77 -2.94
N CYS A 109 21.41 -17.09 -3.39
CA CYS A 109 22.28 -16.29 -2.52
C CYS A 109 21.68 -14.89 -2.33
N VAL A 110 21.46 -14.49 -1.08
CA VAL A 110 20.78 -13.25 -0.70
C VAL A 110 21.63 -12.42 0.25
N ALA A 111 21.52 -11.09 0.13
CA ALA A 111 22.16 -10.16 1.05
C ALA A 111 21.33 -10.06 2.34
N ALA A 112 21.80 -10.69 3.41
CA ALA A 112 21.15 -10.68 4.72
C ALA A 112 22.14 -10.19 5.79
N SER A 113 21.66 -9.85 6.98
CA SER A 113 22.51 -9.41 8.10
C SER A 113 23.34 -10.56 8.70
N ALA A 114 22.83 -11.78 8.58
CA ALA A 114 23.47 -13.03 9.00
C ALA A 114 22.82 -14.20 8.24
N SER A 115 23.31 -15.41 8.48
CA SER A 115 22.77 -16.64 7.89
C SER A 115 21.25 -16.71 7.97
N CYS A 116 20.62 -17.14 6.88
CA CYS A 116 19.19 -17.45 6.85
C CYS A 116 18.86 -18.79 7.54
N ASN A 117 19.88 -19.60 7.84
CA ASN A 117 19.72 -20.84 8.58
C ASN A 117 19.76 -20.53 10.08
N SER A 118 18.61 -20.71 10.74
CA SER A 118 18.43 -20.43 12.18
C SER A 118 19.41 -21.18 13.10
N THR A 119 19.90 -22.35 12.69
CA THR A 119 20.85 -23.15 13.49
C THR A 119 22.23 -22.52 13.54
N ILE A 120 22.65 -21.81 12.49
CA ILE A 120 24.00 -21.22 12.38
C ILE A 120 24.01 -19.69 12.44
N ARG A 121 22.84 -19.04 12.39
CA ARG A 121 22.69 -17.58 12.56
C ARG A 121 23.25 -17.06 13.89
N GLY A 122 23.34 -17.91 14.91
CA GLY A 122 23.90 -17.55 16.21
C GLY A 122 23.00 -16.56 16.98
N THR A 123 23.60 -15.54 17.57
CA THR A 123 22.91 -14.52 18.39
C THR A 123 22.41 -13.31 17.59
N THR A 124 22.67 -13.26 16.28
CA THR A 124 22.26 -12.12 15.44
C THR A 124 20.75 -12.12 15.27
N ALA A 125 20.10 -11.12 15.84
CA ALA A 125 18.65 -10.95 15.76
C ALA A 125 18.16 -10.84 14.31
N TRP A 126 16.99 -11.42 14.04
CA TRP A 126 16.32 -11.25 12.76
C TRP A 126 15.90 -9.80 12.57
N THR A 127 16.05 -9.29 11.35
CA THR A 127 15.47 -8.04 10.90
C THR A 127 14.36 -8.30 9.88
N VAL A 128 13.49 -7.31 9.64
CA VAL A 128 12.47 -7.41 8.58
C VAL A 128 13.14 -7.65 7.21
N GLY A 129 14.29 -7.00 6.97
CA GLY A 129 15.08 -7.19 5.77
C GLY A 129 15.59 -8.63 5.61
N ASP A 130 15.93 -9.29 6.71
CA ASP A 130 16.29 -10.72 6.66
C ASP A 130 15.08 -11.57 6.30
N CYS A 131 13.91 -11.34 6.92
CA CYS A 131 12.73 -12.14 6.64
C CYS A 131 12.30 -12.06 5.17
N THR A 132 12.36 -10.87 4.55
CA THR A 132 11.98 -10.70 3.15
C THR A 132 12.89 -11.45 2.18
N VAL A 133 14.20 -11.51 2.45
CA VAL A 133 15.17 -12.14 1.53
C VAL A 133 15.44 -13.61 1.86
N CYS A 134 15.50 -13.96 3.14
CA CYS A 134 15.76 -15.33 3.61
C CYS A 134 14.54 -16.23 3.48
N THR A 135 13.34 -15.69 3.72
CA THR A 135 12.10 -16.45 3.78
C THR A 135 10.98 -15.72 3.04
N PRO A 136 10.98 -15.68 1.70
CA PRO A 136 10.05 -14.84 0.93
C PRO A 136 8.55 -15.14 1.18
N THR A 137 8.22 -16.35 1.63
CA THR A 137 6.85 -16.76 2.01
C THR A 137 6.45 -16.26 3.41
N THR A 138 7.41 -15.83 4.22
CA THR A 138 7.22 -15.29 5.58
C THR A 138 7.96 -13.95 5.75
N PRO A 139 7.62 -12.91 4.96
CA PRO A 139 8.46 -11.71 4.84
C PRO A 139 8.39 -10.75 6.04
N ALA A 140 7.42 -10.91 6.94
CA ALA A 140 7.23 -10.02 8.09
C ALA A 140 7.96 -10.52 9.34
N LEU A 141 8.44 -9.61 10.19
CA LEU A 141 9.07 -9.95 11.47
C LEU A 141 8.15 -9.60 12.63
N VAL A 142 7.69 -10.62 13.37
CA VAL A 142 6.85 -10.41 14.57
C VAL A 142 7.55 -11.00 15.78
N GLY A 143 7.84 -10.15 16.78
CA GLY A 143 8.70 -10.49 17.90
C GLY A 143 10.13 -10.71 17.44
N SER A 144 10.52 -11.97 17.24
CA SER A 144 11.84 -12.35 16.72
C SER A 144 11.76 -13.46 15.67
N THR A 145 10.57 -13.68 15.11
CA THR A 145 10.30 -14.76 14.15
C THR A 145 9.72 -14.20 12.86
N CYS A 146 10.22 -14.69 11.73
CA CYS A 146 9.64 -14.42 10.43
C CYS A 146 8.26 -15.09 10.31
N LYS A 147 7.25 -14.37 9.84
CA LYS A 147 5.86 -14.84 9.74
C LYS A 147 5.25 -14.56 8.38
N ALA A 148 4.36 -15.46 7.98
CA ALA A 148 3.52 -15.25 6.81
C ALA A 148 2.49 -14.16 7.11
N CYS A 149 2.31 -13.25 6.17
CA CYS A 149 1.45 -12.07 6.34
C CYS A 149 0.00 -12.42 6.71
N ASN A 150 -0.53 -13.52 6.16
CA ASN A 150 -1.88 -14.01 6.44
C ASN A 150 -2.06 -14.62 7.85
N THR A 151 -0.98 -14.75 8.63
CA THR A 151 -1.00 -15.29 10.00
C THR A 151 -0.88 -14.21 11.08
N ILE A 152 -0.73 -12.95 10.69
CA ILE A 152 -0.54 -11.83 11.62
C ILE A 152 -1.89 -11.16 11.86
N SER A 153 -2.39 -11.27 13.09
CA SER A 153 -3.66 -10.66 13.50
C SER A 153 -3.48 -9.40 14.36
N SER A 154 -2.27 -9.15 14.85
CA SER A 154 -1.94 -8.01 15.71
C SER A 154 -0.43 -7.72 15.64
N ALA A 155 -0.01 -6.58 16.22
CA ALA A 155 1.36 -6.08 16.19
C ALA A 155 1.88 -5.82 14.75
N TRP A 156 0.98 -5.39 13.86
CA TRP A 156 1.39 -4.84 12.58
C TRP A 156 2.22 -3.57 12.78
N THR A 157 3.29 -3.48 12.02
CA THR A 157 4.16 -2.30 11.92
C THR A 157 4.25 -1.90 10.46
N ASP A 158 4.57 -0.64 10.18
CA ASP A 158 4.78 -0.17 8.79
C ASP A 158 5.84 -1.02 8.07
N ALA A 159 6.90 -1.42 8.78
CA ALA A 159 7.93 -2.28 8.22
C ALA A 159 7.36 -3.65 7.79
N ASN A 160 6.52 -4.26 8.61
CA ASN A 160 5.86 -5.53 8.29
C ASN A 160 4.85 -5.36 7.13
N CYS A 161 4.10 -4.25 7.11
CA CYS A 161 3.17 -3.96 6.04
C CYS A 161 3.87 -3.76 4.70
N ALA A 162 4.97 -2.99 4.68
CA ALA A 162 5.80 -2.82 3.50
C ALA A 162 6.42 -4.14 3.03
N ALA A 163 6.93 -4.96 3.96
CA ALA A 163 7.45 -6.29 3.65
C ALA A 163 6.39 -7.18 2.99
N CYS A 164 5.19 -7.23 3.56
CA CYS A 164 4.06 -7.97 3.00
C CYS A 164 3.61 -7.45 1.63
N ALA A 165 3.49 -6.13 1.48
CA ALA A 165 3.11 -5.49 0.22
C ALA A 165 4.13 -5.70 -0.91
N SER A 166 5.40 -5.98 -0.59
CA SER A 166 6.44 -6.32 -1.58
C SER A 166 6.22 -7.70 -2.22
N THR A 167 5.50 -8.58 -1.51
CA THR A 167 5.17 -9.96 -1.94
C THR A 167 3.74 -10.11 -2.45
N SER A 168 2.87 -9.10 -2.23
CA SER A 168 1.48 -9.13 -2.67
C SER A 168 1.32 -8.90 -4.18
N THR A 169 0.21 -9.38 -4.73
CA THR A 169 -0.22 -9.06 -6.11
C THR A 169 -1.59 -8.39 -6.05
N PRO A 170 -1.75 -7.11 -6.49
CA PRO A 170 -0.71 -6.18 -6.96
C PRO A 170 0.27 -5.75 -5.86
N LYS A 171 1.50 -5.39 -6.24
CA LYS A 171 2.51 -4.88 -5.30
C LYS A 171 2.13 -3.48 -4.81
N GLY A 172 2.33 -3.20 -3.52
CA GLY A 172 2.30 -1.84 -2.95
C GLY A 172 0.94 -1.30 -2.47
N ASN A 173 -0.10 -2.13 -2.34
CA ASN A 173 -1.46 -1.66 -2.00
C ASN A 173 -1.71 -1.46 -0.48
N THR A 174 -0.82 -1.88 0.43
CA THR A 174 -1.04 -1.78 1.89
C THR A 174 0.27 -1.57 2.67
N ASN A 175 0.82 -0.35 2.66
CA ASN A 175 2.19 -0.11 3.13
C ASN A 175 2.30 0.29 4.61
N PHE A 176 1.19 0.62 5.27
CA PHE A 176 1.22 1.18 6.63
C PHE A 176 0.35 0.35 7.56
N ALA A 177 0.79 0.16 8.81
CA ALA A 177 -0.06 -0.42 9.83
C ALA A 177 -1.09 0.60 10.29
N ASN A 178 -2.32 0.19 10.54
CA ASN A 178 -3.30 1.07 11.20
C ASN A 178 -2.85 1.40 12.63
N SER A 179 -3.44 2.44 13.23
CA SER A 179 -3.06 2.90 14.57
C SER A 179 -3.29 1.86 15.67
N ALA A 180 -4.20 0.92 15.45
CA ALA A 180 -4.48 -0.19 16.36
C ALA A 180 -3.46 -1.35 16.22
N GLY A 181 -2.60 -1.35 15.19
CA GLY A 181 -1.68 -2.44 14.89
C GLY A 181 -2.38 -3.75 14.51
N THR A 182 -3.62 -3.70 14.02
CA THR A 182 -4.46 -4.87 13.71
C THR A 182 -4.50 -5.20 12.22
N ALA A 183 -4.16 -4.25 11.34
CA ALA A 183 -4.16 -4.48 9.90
C ALA A 183 -3.17 -3.55 9.17
N CYS A 184 -2.79 -3.95 7.96
CA CYS A 184 -2.15 -3.07 6.99
C CYS A 184 -3.19 -2.35 6.14
N VAL A 185 -2.95 -1.07 5.88
CA VAL A 185 -3.89 -0.19 5.18
C VAL A 185 -3.18 0.62 4.10
N ASN A 186 -3.97 1.05 3.12
CA ASN A 186 -3.52 2.01 2.12
C ASN A 186 -3.77 3.42 2.65
N ALA A 187 -2.70 4.11 3.00
CA ALA A 187 -2.74 5.49 3.46
C ALA A 187 -1.67 6.29 2.71
N SER A 188 -1.82 7.61 2.66
CA SER A 188 -0.86 8.49 2.00
C SER A 188 0.48 8.60 2.75
N ALA A 189 0.48 8.29 4.05
CA ALA A 189 1.65 8.22 4.92
C ALA A 189 1.40 7.26 6.09
N THR A 190 2.39 7.10 6.97
CA THR A 190 2.25 6.30 8.19
C THR A 190 1.06 6.73 9.06
N CYS A 191 0.43 5.76 9.71
CA CYS A 191 -0.64 5.98 10.67
C CYS A 191 -0.14 6.24 12.09
N ALA A 192 1.18 6.19 12.32
CA ALA A 192 1.77 6.58 13.60
C ALA A 192 1.45 8.06 13.87
N SER A 193 0.67 8.31 14.93
CA SER A 193 0.02 9.60 15.23
C SER A 193 0.97 10.80 15.35
N GLY A 194 2.26 10.57 15.59
CA GLY A 194 3.29 11.62 15.66
C GLY A 194 3.85 12.09 14.32
N SER A 195 3.51 11.45 13.20
CA SER A 195 4.19 11.66 11.91
C SER A 195 3.44 12.52 10.90
N ARG A 196 2.24 13.02 11.24
CA ARG A 196 1.42 13.82 10.32
C ARG A 196 1.38 15.28 10.76
N GLY A 197 1.90 16.16 9.90
CA GLY A 197 2.22 17.55 10.26
C GLY A 197 1.16 18.56 9.82
N THR A 198 1.04 19.67 10.54
CA THR A 198 1.66 20.96 10.14
C THR A 198 1.14 21.68 8.88
N THR A 199 1.18 20.97 7.76
CA THR A 199 1.19 21.56 6.43
C THR A 199 0.27 20.76 5.51
N ALA A 200 -0.31 21.41 4.50
CA ALA A 200 -1.23 20.76 3.57
C ALA A 200 -0.63 19.52 2.87
N ALA A 201 0.70 19.43 2.75
CA ALA A 201 1.38 18.30 2.13
C ALA A 201 1.45 17.04 3.03
N ASN A 202 1.40 17.20 4.36
CA ASN A 202 1.54 16.11 5.35
C ASN A 202 0.35 16.01 6.30
N ALA A 203 -0.71 16.76 6.05
CA ALA A 203 -1.94 16.75 6.82
C ALA A 203 -2.69 15.42 6.67
N TRP A 204 -3.46 15.06 7.69
CA TRP A 204 -4.46 14.01 7.59
C TRP A 204 -5.50 14.36 6.52
N THR A 205 -5.91 13.36 5.78
CA THR A 205 -7.09 13.42 4.90
C THR A 205 -8.20 12.55 5.49
N ALA A 206 -9.45 12.77 5.07
CA ALA A 206 -10.56 11.91 5.49
C ALA A 206 -10.34 10.44 5.08
N ALA A 207 -9.68 10.19 3.95
CA ALA A 207 -9.31 8.85 3.50
C ALA A 207 -8.24 8.23 4.41
N ASP A 208 -7.24 9.02 4.83
CA ASP A 208 -6.24 8.57 5.79
C ASP A 208 -6.85 8.25 7.15
N CYS A 209 -7.75 9.09 7.67
CA CYS A 209 -8.42 8.84 8.95
C CYS A 209 -9.29 7.58 8.89
N LEU A 210 -10.05 7.38 7.82
CA LEU A 210 -10.84 6.17 7.62
C LEU A 210 -9.96 4.91 7.58
N ALA A 211 -8.81 4.97 6.89
CA ALA A 211 -7.89 3.84 6.77
C ALA A 211 -7.12 3.58 8.07
N CYS A 212 -6.48 4.61 8.62
CA CYS A 212 -5.56 4.51 9.75
C CYS A 212 -6.28 4.37 11.10
N THR A 213 -7.43 5.01 11.26
CA THR A 213 -8.14 5.10 12.54
C THR A 213 -9.64 4.90 12.34
N PRO A 214 -10.13 3.66 12.08
CA PRO A 214 -11.54 3.43 11.76
C PRO A 214 -12.54 3.90 12.82
N ALA A 215 -12.13 3.97 14.09
CA ALA A 215 -12.94 4.53 15.19
C ALA A 215 -13.08 6.06 15.14
N THR A 216 -12.16 6.74 14.46
CA THR A 216 -12.13 8.20 14.27
C THR A 216 -11.95 8.51 12.78
N PRO A 217 -12.93 8.18 11.92
CA PRO A 217 -12.73 8.15 10.47
C PRO A 217 -12.75 9.54 9.81
N ALA A 218 -13.17 10.58 10.53
CA ALA A 218 -13.29 11.93 10.00
C ALA A 218 -12.02 12.75 10.28
N VAL A 219 -11.73 13.72 9.42
CA VAL A 219 -10.64 14.68 9.65
C VAL A 219 -11.19 16.00 10.21
N GLN A 220 -10.57 16.50 11.26
CA GLN A 220 -10.81 17.85 11.77
C GLN A 220 -9.57 18.70 11.51
N PHE A 221 -9.78 19.85 10.87
CA PHE A 221 -8.75 20.87 10.70
C PHE A 221 -8.80 21.84 11.89
N GLY A 222 -7.65 22.28 12.37
CA GLY A 222 -7.54 23.32 13.39
C GLY A 222 -8.07 24.68 12.89
N ALA A 223 -8.15 25.65 13.80
CA ALA A 223 -8.59 27.00 13.46
C ALA A 223 -7.73 27.61 12.34
N SER A 224 -8.38 28.36 11.45
CA SER A 224 -7.73 28.97 10.29
C SER A 224 -6.65 29.99 10.72
N PRO A 225 -5.48 30.02 10.06
CA PRO A 225 -5.04 29.14 8.98
C PRO A 225 -4.69 27.74 9.51
N ALA A 226 -5.35 26.70 8.98
CA ALA A 226 -5.26 25.35 9.51
C ALA A 226 -3.85 24.77 9.31
N THR A 227 -3.05 24.83 10.36
CA THR A 227 -1.73 24.20 10.42
C THR A 227 -1.80 22.80 11.05
N THR A 228 -2.91 22.43 11.68
CA THR A 228 -3.03 21.10 12.31
C THR A 228 -4.25 20.39 11.77
N SER A 229 -4.11 19.08 11.58
CA SER A 229 -5.22 18.18 11.25
C SER A 229 -5.15 16.98 12.17
N SER A 230 -6.30 16.46 12.56
CA SER A 230 -6.41 15.28 13.40
C SER A 230 -7.58 14.41 12.95
N CYS A 231 -7.49 13.12 13.24
CA CYS A 231 -8.60 12.21 13.07
C CYS A 231 -9.50 12.26 14.29
N VAL A 232 -10.80 12.39 14.06
CA VAL A 232 -11.81 12.55 15.11
C VAL A 232 -12.99 11.63 14.88
N ALA A 233 -13.72 11.33 15.96
CA ALA A 233 -14.96 10.58 15.86
C ALA A 233 -16.06 11.45 15.23
N CYS A 234 -16.93 10.84 14.43
CA CYS A 234 -17.97 11.55 13.70
C CYS A 234 -18.90 12.38 14.60
N ASN A 235 -19.16 11.89 15.82
CA ASN A 235 -20.02 12.55 16.79
C ASN A 235 -19.39 13.79 17.45
N THR A 236 -18.11 14.07 17.23
CA THR A 236 -17.46 15.29 17.74
C THR A 236 -17.50 16.45 16.75
N ILE A 237 -17.92 16.21 15.50
CA ILE A 237 -18.07 17.25 14.48
C ILE A 237 -19.46 17.87 14.64
N ASN A 238 -19.50 19.09 15.17
CA ASN A 238 -20.73 19.83 15.43
C ASN A 238 -21.09 20.84 14.33
N SER A 239 -20.15 21.16 13.44
CA SER A 239 -20.29 22.13 12.34
C SER A 239 -19.11 21.98 11.37
N GLY A 240 -19.23 22.58 10.18
CA GLY A 240 -18.17 22.52 9.17
C GLY A 240 -18.02 21.15 8.52
N TRP A 241 -19.11 20.38 8.41
CA TRP A 241 -19.13 19.13 7.69
C TRP A 241 -18.69 19.32 6.23
N THR A 242 -17.88 18.39 5.75
CA THR A 242 -17.45 18.31 4.36
C THR A 242 -17.91 16.98 3.77
N ASP A 243 -18.08 16.91 2.45
CA ASP A 243 -18.45 15.67 1.77
C ASP A 243 -17.47 14.53 2.10
N ALA A 244 -16.18 14.86 2.23
CA ALA A 244 -15.15 13.91 2.60
C ALA A 244 -15.41 13.31 4.00
N ASN A 245 -15.71 14.14 5.00
CA ASN A 245 -16.05 13.67 6.34
C ASN A 245 -17.36 12.88 6.38
N CYS A 246 -18.39 13.36 5.67
CA CYS A 246 -19.67 12.65 5.58
C CYS A 246 -19.50 11.25 4.98
N ASN A 247 -18.74 11.15 3.88
CA ASN A 247 -18.47 9.86 3.25
C ASN A 247 -17.63 8.95 4.16
N SER A 248 -16.57 9.46 4.80
CA SER A 248 -15.78 8.65 5.74
C SER A 248 -16.61 8.14 6.92
N CYS A 249 -17.46 8.99 7.50
CA CYS A 249 -18.37 8.60 8.57
C CYS A 249 -19.41 7.57 8.13
N ALA A 250 -19.97 7.72 6.92
CA ALA A 250 -20.92 6.76 6.35
C ALA A 250 -20.28 5.39 6.08
N MET A 251 -19.03 5.38 5.60
CA MET A 251 -18.25 4.16 5.35
C MET A 251 -17.82 3.43 6.63
N ALA A 252 -17.71 4.15 7.74
CA ALA A 252 -17.43 3.57 9.06
C ALA A 252 -18.69 3.11 9.81
N ALA A 253 -19.89 3.51 9.37
CA ALA A 253 -21.14 3.11 9.98
C ALA A 253 -21.48 1.62 9.71
N SER A 254 -22.30 1.03 10.58
CA SER A 254 -22.85 -0.32 10.40
C SER A 254 -24.39 -0.28 10.45
N PRO A 255 -25.10 -0.63 9.36
CA PRO A 255 -24.57 -1.01 8.05
C PRO A 255 -23.94 0.18 7.31
N GLN A 256 -23.00 -0.11 6.40
CA GLN A 256 -22.38 0.91 5.55
C GLN A 256 -23.42 1.52 4.61
N THR A 257 -23.45 2.85 4.51
CA THR A 257 -24.27 3.58 3.55
C THR A 257 -23.37 4.28 2.53
N LYS A 258 -23.76 4.27 1.25
CA LYS A 258 -23.02 4.95 0.19
C LYS A 258 -23.65 6.31 -0.12
N ASN A 259 -22.79 7.28 -0.42
CA ASN A 259 -23.10 8.64 -0.86
C ASN A 259 -23.91 9.45 0.16
N ILE A 260 -23.22 9.81 1.25
CA ILE A 260 -23.66 10.87 2.16
C ILE A 260 -22.75 12.09 1.92
N VAL A 261 -23.36 13.25 1.73
CA VAL A 261 -22.66 14.52 1.46
C VAL A 261 -22.98 15.54 2.55
N ALA A 262 -22.15 16.56 2.70
CA ALA A 262 -22.43 17.64 3.64
C ALA A 262 -23.57 18.52 3.11
N LYS A 263 -24.41 19.02 3.99
CA LYS A 263 -25.35 20.11 3.67
C LYS A 263 -24.59 21.34 3.18
N ALA A 264 -25.29 22.19 2.42
CA ALA A 264 -24.69 23.42 1.87
C ALA A 264 -24.18 24.38 2.98
N ASP A 265 -24.80 24.36 4.16
CA ASP A 265 -24.41 25.16 5.33
C ASP A 265 -23.35 24.48 6.24
N GLY A 266 -22.92 23.25 5.90
CA GLY A 266 -21.97 22.47 6.68
C GLY A 266 -22.50 22.02 8.06
N SER A 267 -23.81 22.11 8.31
CA SER A 267 -24.40 21.79 9.62
C SER A 267 -24.53 20.29 9.88
N ALA A 268 -24.72 19.49 8.82
CA ALA A 268 -24.97 18.06 8.93
C ALA A 268 -24.61 17.32 7.63
N CYS A 269 -24.69 16.00 7.69
CA CYS A 269 -24.56 15.10 6.55
C CYS A 269 -25.95 14.62 6.08
N VAL A 270 -26.16 14.53 4.78
CA VAL A 270 -27.43 14.10 4.17
C VAL A 270 -27.21 13.12 3.03
N ALA A 271 -28.19 12.24 2.83
CA ALA A 271 -28.23 11.37 1.67
C ALA A 271 -28.67 12.19 0.45
N ALA A 272 -27.70 12.56 -0.39
CA ALA A 272 -27.95 13.14 -1.70
C ALA A 272 -27.02 12.48 -2.72
N VAL A 273 -27.48 12.40 -3.97
CA VAL A 273 -26.76 11.64 -5.00
C VAL A 273 -25.43 12.31 -5.36
N PHE A 274 -25.36 13.64 -5.21
CA PHE A 274 -24.17 14.44 -5.46
C PHE A 274 -24.00 15.51 -4.38
N SER A 275 -22.83 16.15 -4.36
CA SER A 275 -22.48 17.21 -3.41
C SER A 275 -23.52 18.33 -3.34
N CYS A 276 -23.81 18.81 -2.13
CA CYS A 276 -24.65 19.99 -1.93
C CYS A 276 -23.91 21.31 -2.20
N THR A 277 -22.57 21.28 -2.28
CA THR A 277 -21.74 22.48 -2.49
C THR A 277 -21.33 22.67 -3.95
N GLN A 278 -21.72 21.75 -4.85
CA GLN A 278 -21.55 21.95 -6.29
C GLN A 278 -22.52 23.00 -6.82
N SER A 279 -21.97 24.10 -7.35
CA SER A 279 -22.74 25.19 -7.95
C SER A 279 -23.37 24.82 -9.31
N ALA A 280 -22.83 23.83 -10.01
CA ALA A 280 -23.41 23.27 -11.23
C ALA A 280 -23.11 21.77 -11.31
N ARG A 281 -24.15 20.96 -11.47
CA ARG A 281 -24.05 19.48 -11.54
C ARG A 281 -23.78 18.95 -12.97
N GLY A 282 -23.49 19.84 -13.92
CA GLY A 282 -23.20 19.48 -15.31
C GLY A 282 -24.39 18.79 -15.98
N SER A 283 -24.19 17.56 -16.46
CA SER A 283 -25.25 16.70 -17.00
C SER A 283 -26.19 16.15 -15.92
N ASN A 284 -25.77 16.15 -14.65
CA ASN A 284 -26.60 15.70 -13.55
C ASN A 284 -27.54 16.85 -13.14
N LYS A 285 -28.81 16.53 -12.91
CA LYS A 285 -29.84 17.51 -12.55
C LYS A 285 -30.13 17.47 -11.05
N TRP A 286 -30.43 18.63 -10.48
CA TRP A 286 -31.04 18.71 -9.16
C TRP A 286 -32.46 18.15 -9.20
N THR A 287 -32.80 17.38 -8.17
CA THR A 287 -34.17 16.99 -7.88
C THR A 287 -34.70 17.76 -6.67
N ASN A 288 -36.02 17.85 -6.50
CA ASN A 288 -36.60 18.43 -5.28
C ASN A 288 -36.10 17.70 -4.02
N ALA A 289 -35.91 16.38 -4.10
CA ALA A 289 -35.37 15.60 -2.99
C ALA A 289 -33.92 16.03 -2.64
N ASP A 290 -33.06 16.21 -3.64
CA ASP A 290 -31.70 16.72 -3.42
C ASP A 290 -31.73 18.13 -2.83
N CYS A 291 -32.54 19.03 -3.38
CA CYS A 291 -32.63 20.42 -2.93
C CYS A 291 -33.12 20.52 -1.48
N ALA A 292 -34.18 19.78 -1.13
CA ALA A 292 -34.71 19.70 0.23
C ALA A 292 -33.69 19.07 1.20
N ALA A 293 -32.97 18.03 0.79
CA ALA A 293 -31.92 17.43 1.62
C ALA A 293 -30.76 18.41 1.87
N CYS A 294 -30.28 19.07 0.81
CA CYS A 294 -29.11 19.94 0.84
C CYS A 294 -29.34 21.29 1.53
N ASN A 295 -30.54 21.87 1.38
CA ASN A 295 -30.86 23.22 1.86
C ASN A 295 -31.89 23.22 3.02
N GLY A 296 -32.48 22.07 3.33
CA GLY A 296 -33.55 21.95 4.33
C GLY A 296 -34.94 22.24 3.76
N THR A 297 -35.95 22.08 4.61
CA THR A 297 -37.38 22.18 4.25
C THR A 297 -38.09 23.35 4.93
N ALA A 298 -37.33 24.31 5.46
CA ALA A 298 -37.89 25.50 6.07
C ALA A 298 -38.58 26.38 5.01
N ALA A 299 -39.55 27.20 5.43
CA ALA A 299 -40.15 28.19 4.55
C ALA A 299 -39.06 29.11 3.97
N ASN A 300 -39.09 29.32 2.65
CA ASN A 300 -38.09 30.06 1.86
C ASN A 300 -36.71 29.38 1.72
N ALA A 301 -36.53 28.14 2.16
CA ALA A 301 -35.35 27.36 1.81
C ALA A 301 -35.36 27.02 0.32
N ASN A 302 -34.19 26.93 -0.32
CA ASN A 302 -34.02 26.50 -1.70
C ASN A 302 -34.29 24.99 -1.85
N GLN A 303 -35.52 24.56 -1.59
CA GLN A 303 -35.90 23.16 -1.46
C GLN A 303 -36.45 22.55 -2.77
N TYR A 304 -36.62 23.35 -3.82
CA TYR A 304 -37.16 22.89 -5.09
C TYR A 304 -36.10 23.01 -6.20
N ALA A 305 -36.03 22.03 -7.08
CA ALA A 305 -35.21 22.15 -8.29
C ALA A 305 -35.87 23.11 -9.28
N SER A 306 -35.05 23.89 -9.99
CA SER A 306 -35.50 24.66 -11.15
C SER A 306 -36.04 23.73 -12.25
N ALA A 307 -36.87 24.24 -13.16
CA ALA A 307 -37.50 23.43 -14.22
C ALA A 307 -36.47 22.72 -15.13
N ASP A 308 -35.33 23.35 -15.37
CA ASP A 308 -34.21 22.78 -16.12
C ASP A 308 -33.32 21.84 -15.28
N GLY A 309 -33.50 21.83 -13.94
CA GLY A 309 -32.74 21.06 -12.97
C GLY A 309 -31.32 21.59 -12.74
N SER A 310 -31.00 22.81 -13.17
CA SER A 310 -29.66 23.39 -13.04
C SER A 310 -29.36 23.93 -11.64
N THR A 311 -30.40 24.34 -10.90
CA THR A 311 -30.26 25.01 -9.59
C THR A 311 -31.37 24.60 -8.62
N CYS A 312 -31.19 24.94 -7.34
CA CYS A 312 -32.24 24.88 -6.33
C CYS A 312 -32.82 26.28 -6.07
N GLN A 313 -34.14 26.36 -5.85
CA GLN A 313 -34.92 27.58 -5.71
C GLN A 313 -35.95 27.42 -4.58
N ALA A 314 -36.36 28.55 -4.00
CA ALA A 314 -37.31 28.58 -2.89
C ALA A 314 -38.77 28.34 -3.31
N THR A 315 -39.08 28.57 -4.59
CA THR A 315 -40.43 28.42 -5.15
C THR A 315 -40.44 27.23 -6.11
N GLN A 316 -41.48 26.40 -6.02
CA GLN A 316 -41.64 25.29 -6.94
C GLN A 316 -41.95 25.79 -8.34
N ALA A 317 -41.21 25.30 -9.34
CA ALA A 317 -41.49 25.61 -10.73
C ALA A 317 -42.89 25.11 -11.11
N SER A 318 -43.77 26.03 -11.50
CA SER A 318 -45.12 25.69 -11.98
C SER A 318 -45.06 25.25 -13.44
N SER A 319 -45.53 24.03 -13.72
CA SER A 319 -45.56 23.42 -15.06
C SER A 319 -46.57 24.08 -16.01
N THR A 320 -47.21 25.18 -15.61
CA THR A 320 -48.42 25.72 -16.25
C THR A 320 -48.17 26.71 -17.39
N PHE A 321 -46.94 27.14 -17.65
CA PHE A 321 -46.72 28.33 -18.50
C PHE A 321 -46.37 28.10 -19.98
N SER A 322 -46.07 26.87 -20.42
CA SER A 322 -45.62 26.66 -21.82
C SER A 322 -46.74 26.24 -22.78
N GLY A 323 -47.74 25.46 -22.36
CA GLY A 323 -48.78 24.96 -23.26
C GLY A 323 -49.90 25.96 -23.58
N GLN A 324 -50.27 26.81 -22.63
CA GLN A 324 -51.44 27.71 -22.76
C GLN A 324 -51.16 28.92 -23.66
N ILE A 325 -49.90 29.35 -23.77
CA ILE A 325 -49.51 30.49 -24.63
C ILE A 325 -49.50 30.06 -26.11
N PHE A 326 -49.04 28.84 -26.42
CA PHE A 326 -49.08 28.33 -27.80
C PHE A 326 -50.50 28.13 -28.32
N VAL A 327 -51.41 27.60 -27.49
CA VAL A 327 -52.82 27.43 -27.86
C VAL A 327 -53.51 28.78 -28.05
N SER A 328 -53.20 29.77 -27.20
CA SER A 328 -53.77 31.13 -27.30
C SER A 328 -53.25 31.89 -28.52
N ILE A 329 -51.95 31.78 -28.86
CA ILE A 329 -51.38 32.41 -30.05
C ILE A 329 -51.89 31.75 -31.33
N LEU A 330 -52.01 30.40 -31.38
CA LEU A 330 -52.60 29.72 -32.55
C LEU A 330 -54.06 30.11 -32.76
N LEU A 331 -54.86 30.19 -31.69
CA LEU A 331 -56.27 30.60 -31.76
C LEU A 331 -56.42 32.05 -32.24
N VAL A 332 -55.56 32.96 -31.77
CA VAL A 332 -55.57 34.36 -32.20
C VAL A 332 -55.10 34.50 -33.66
N LEU A 333 -54.10 33.75 -34.12
CA LEU A 333 -53.71 33.75 -35.54
C LEU A 333 -54.79 33.14 -36.43
N SER A 334 -55.47 32.06 -36.01
CA SER A 334 -56.58 31.48 -36.79
C SER A 334 -57.80 32.40 -36.88
N ALA A 335 -58.01 33.29 -35.91
CA ALA A 335 -59.06 34.30 -35.94
C ALA A 335 -58.70 35.55 -36.78
N LEU A 336 -57.42 35.76 -37.10
CA LEU A 336 -56.96 36.84 -37.99
C LEU A 336 -56.87 36.41 -39.47
N LEU A 337 -57.05 35.11 -39.76
CA LEU A 337 -56.98 34.51 -41.10
C LEU A 337 -58.36 34.16 -41.69
N ILE A 338 -59.45 34.62 -41.04
CA ILE A 338 -60.85 34.60 -41.53
C ILE A 338 -61.30 36.04 -41.68
#